data_AF-A0A257QCQ9-F1
#
_entry.id   AF-A0A257QCQ9-F1
#
_cell.length_a   1.000
_cell.length_b   1.000
_cell.length_c   1.000
_cell.angle_alpha   90.00
_cell.angle_beta   90.00
_cell.angle_gamma   90.00
#
_symmetry.space_group_name_H-M   'P 1'
#
loop_
_entity.id
_entity.type
_entity.pdbx_description
1 polymer ?
#
loop_
_entity_poly.entity_id
_entity_poly.type
_entity_poly.pdbx_seq_one_letter_code
_entity_poly.pdbx_strand_id
1 'polypeptide(L)'
;MNHIASSNAPQLAFTSLHSLAPATAASWAQGLGLIWFGQKPDDWNLAQSLLPAMAVPLTLIFPNPSNNAGNGLAGAGELWLGHTPGVMQEFEGISYRCDEHTLFGVLHLTNSATNL
;
A
#
# COMPACT_ATOMS: atom_id res chain seq x y z
N MET A 1 33.43 20.53 4.49
CA MET A 1 33.44 19.12 4.90
C MET A 1 32.10 18.85 5.57
N ASN A 2 31.08 18.47 4.80
CA ASN A 2 29.74 18.21 5.33
C ASN A 2 29.71 16.79 5.88
N HIS A 3 29.64 16.65 7.20
CA HIS A 3 29.29 15.40 7.85
C HIS A 3 27.83 15.07 7.48
N ILE A 4 27.63 14.20 6.49
CA ILE A 4 26.40 13.43 6.43
C ILE A 4 26.51 12.42 7.57
N ALA A 5 25.82 12.68 8.67
CA ALA A 5 25.62 11.67 9.70
C ALA A 5 24.98 10.46 9.02
N SER A 6 25.66 9.31 9.01
CA SER A 6 25.02 8.05 8.66
C SER A 6 23.99 7.75 9.75
N SER A 7 22.75 8.17 9.55
CA SER A 7 21.67 7.71 10.42
C SER A 7 21.43 6.24 10.08
N ASN A 8 21.92 5.33 10.92
CA ASN A 8 21.51 3.91 10.92
C ASN A 8 20.04 3.75 11.40
N ALA A 9 19.20 4.77 11.22
CA ALA A 9 17.78 4.65 11.48
C ALA A 9 17.17 3.82 10.34
N PRO A 10 16.34 2.81 10.64
CA PRO A 10 15.63 2.07 9.60
C PRO A 10 14.83 3.06 8.76
N GLN A 11 15.16 3.16 7.47
CA GLN A 11 14.41 3.99 6.53
C GLN A 11 13.29 3.15 5.96
N LEU A 12 12.04 3.56 6.23
CA LEU A 12 10.88 2.99 5.57
C LEU A 12 10.85 3.49 4.13
N ALA A 13 10.98 2.56 3.18
CA ALA A 13 10.87 2.88 1.77
C ALA A 13 9.41 2.68 1.32
N PHE A 14 8.84 3.70 0.69
CA PHE A 14 7.53 3.63 0.06
C PHE A 14 7.66 3.93 -1.44
N THR A 15 6.90 3.20 -2.26
CA THR A 15 6.84 3.44 -3.71
C THR A 15 5.43 3.84 -4.10
N SER A 16 5.29 4.98 -4.78
CA SER A 16 4.01 5.37 -5.38
C SER A 16 3.78 4.57 -6.66
N LEU A 17 2.56 4.04 -6.80
CA LEU A 17 2.12 3.17 -7.88
C LEU A 17 0.95 3.82 -8.61
N HIS A 18 0.99 3.88 -9.93
CA HIS A 18 -0.20 4.26 -10.75
C HIS A 18 -0.95 3.03 -11.28
N SER A 19 -0.37 1.84 -11.08
CA SER A 19 -0.88 0.52 -11.42
C SER A 19 -0.18 -0.47 -10.48
N LEU A 20 -0.75 -1.66 -10.25
CA LEU A 20 -0.06 -2.73 -9.52
C LEU A 20 0.89 -3.54 -10.43
N ALA A 21 0.74 -3.46 -11.75
CA ALA A 21 1.62 -4.08 -12.74
C ALA A 21 3.12 -3.68 -12.65
N PRO A 22 3.53 -2.44 -12.31
CA PRO A 22 4.94 -2.09 -12.11
C PRO A 22 5.56 -2.74 -10.86
N ALA A 23 4.78 -3.35 -9.96
CA ALA A 23 5.34 -4.06 -8.82
C ALA A 23 5.94 -5.41 -9.26
N THR A 24 7.25 -5.53 -9.10
CA THR A 24 8.01 -6.77 -9.34
C THR A 24 7.73 -7.82 -8.25
N ALA A 25 8.01 -9.10 -8.54
CA ALA A 25 7.96 -10.17 -7.53
C ALA A 25 8.83 -9.85 -6.30
N ALA A 26 9.97 -9.17 -6.50
CA ALA A 26 10.85 -8.72 -5.42
C ALA A 26 10.17 -7.68 -4.51
N SER A 27 9.45 -6.71 -5.10
CA SER A 27 8.71 -5.72 -4.30
C SER A 27 7.55 -6.32 -3.53
N TRP A 28 6.88 -7.35 -4.05
CA TRP A 28 5.86 -8.08 -3.28
C TRP A 28 6.45 -8.90 -2.13
N ALA A 29 7.60 -9.55 -2.36
CA ALA A 29 8.30 -10.29 -1.32
C ALA A 29 8.74 -9.38 -0.16
N GLN A 30 9.20 -8.16 -0.47
CA GLN A 30 9.62 -7.13 0.49
C GLN A 30 8.48 -6.25 1.01
N GLY A 31 7.25 -6.39 0.49
CA GLY A 31 6.14 -5.56 0.90
C GLY A 31 5.73 -5.79 2.35
N LEU A 32 5.53 -4.72 3.11
CA LEU A 32 4.86 -4.72 4.42
C LEU A 32 3.36 -4.47 4.27
N GLY A 33 2.94 -3.67 3.29
CA GLY A 33 1.54 -3.43 3.04
C GLY A 33 1.27 -2.46 1.88
N LEU A 34 0.01 -2.39 1.48
CA LEU A 34 -0.44 -1.59 0.34
C LEU A 34 -1.64 -0.73 0.73
N ILE A 35 -1.54 0.59 0.51
CA ILE A 35 -2.70 1.47 0.52
C ILE A 35 -3.00 1.88 -0.91
N TRP A 36 -4.26 1.79 -1.34
CA TRP A 36 -4.69 2.23 -2.67
C TRP A 36 -5.75 3.31 -2.56
N PHE A 37 -5.52 4.45 -3.19
CA PHE A 37 -6.42 5.59 -3.19
C PHE A 37 -7.19 5.65 -4.49
N GLY A 38 -8.52 5.62 -4.40
CA GLY A 38 -9.42 5.73 -5.55
C GLY A 38 -9.98 4.39 -6.03
N GLN A 39 -10.32 4.29 -7.32
CA GLN A 39 -10.87 3.06 -7.87
C GLN A 39 -9.82 1.94 -7.81
N LYS A 40 -10.23 0.80 -7.23
CA LYS A 40 -9.40 -0.39 -7.14
C LYS A 40 -8.98 -0.86 -8.53
N PRO A 41 -7.73 -1.31 -8.70
CA PRO A 41 -7.27 -1.92 -9.94
C PRO A 41 -7.83 -3.36 -10.06
N ASP A 42 -7.83 -3.91 -11.27
CA ASP A 42 -8.41 -5.24 -11.56
C ASP A 42 -7.73 -6.38 -10.78
N ASP A 43 -6.44 -6.23 -10.48
CA ASP A 43 -5.60 -7.17 -9.74
C ASP A 43 -5.58 -6.92 -8.22
N TRP A 44 -6.52 -6.11 -7.69
CA TRP A 44 -6.64 -5.82 -6.26
C TRP A 44 -6.70 -7.06 -5.37
N ASN A 45 -7.44 -8.09 -5.80
CA ASN A 45 -7.59 -9.33 -5.02
C ASN A 45 -6.25 -10.08 -4.88
N LEU A 46 -5.40 -10.02 -5.90
CA LEU A 46 -4.06 -10.59 -5.82
C LEU A 46 -3.24 -9.84 -4.77
N ALA A 47 -3.24 -8.51 -4.79
CA ALA A 47 -2.53 -7.72 -3.80
C ALA A 47 -3.01 -8.00 -2.36
N GLN A 48 -4.32 -8.12 -2.14
CA GLN A 48 -4.89 -8.49 -0.84
C GLN A 48 -4.48 -9.89 -0.36
N SER A 49 -4.19 -10.82 -1.28
CA SER A 49 -3.71 -12.16 -0.93
C SER A 49 -2.22 -12.18 -0.54
N LEU A 50 -1.46 -11.17 -0.97
CA LEU A 50 -0.01 -11.11 -0.76
C LEU A 50 0.37 -10.23 0.43
N LEU A 51 -0.41 -9.18 0.71
CA LEU A 51 -0.08 -8.16 1.68
C LEU A 51 -1.33 -7.68 2.45
N PRO A 52 -1.16 -7.17 3.69
CA PRO A 52 -2.13 -6.29 4.30
C PRO A 52 -2.43 -5.12 3.37
N ALA A 53 -3.67 -5.01 2.90
CA ALA A 53 -4.02 -4.03 1.89
C ALA A 53 -5.35 -3.33 2.17
N MET A 54 -5.35 -2.01 2.01
CA MET A 54 -6.52 -1.15 2.17
C MET A 54 -6.77 -0.33 0.91
N ALA A 55 -8.01 -0.34 0.41
CA ALA A 55 -8.44 0.61 -0.60
C ALA A 55 -9.24 1.73 0.08
N VAL A 56 -8.79 2.96 -0.08
CA VAL A 56 -9.44 4.18 0.42
C VAL A 56 -10.20 4.81 -0.75
N PRO A 57 -11.53 4.90 -0.69
CA PRO A 57 -12.33 5.46 -1.78
C PRO A 57 -12.21 6.99 -1.80
N LEU A 58 -11.10 7.50 -2.33
CA LEU A 58 -10.86 8.93 -2.53
C LEU A 58 -11.03 9.32 -4.00
N THR A 59 -11.55 10.52 -4.23
CA THR A 59 -11.47 11.12 -5.57
C THR A 59 -10.10 11.77 -5.71
N LEU A 60 -9.26 11.25 -6.62
CA LEU A 60 -7.96 11.83 -6.90
C LEU A 60 -8.11 13.06 -7.80
N ILE A 61 -7.57 14.19 -7.37
CA ILE A 61 -7.53 15.43 -8.16
C ILE A 61 -6.14 15.51 -8.81
N PHE A 62 -6.07 15.28 -10.13
CA PHE A 62 -4.83 15.43 -10.89
C PHE A 62 -4.74 16.86 -11.45
N PRO A 63 -3.62 17.59 -11.23
CA PRO A 63 -3.48 18.97 -11.67
C PRO A 63 -3.37 19.15 -13.20
N ASN A 64 -3.31 18.08 -13.99
CA ASN A 64 -3.34 18.16 -15.46
C ASN A 64 -4.18 17.02 -16.09
N PRO A 65 -5.39 17.30 -16.59
CA PRO A 65 -6.23 16.31 -17.26
C PRO A 65 -5.85 16.08 -18.74
N SER A 66 -4.93 16.85 -19.32
CA SER A 66 -4.71 16.89 -20.79
C SER A 66 -3.85 15.76 -21.39
N ASN A 67 -3.19 14.94 -20.57
CA ASN A 67 -2.33 13.84 -21.04
C ASN A 67 -2.91 12.43 -20.80
N ASN A 68 -4.09 12.32 -20.17
CA ASN A 68 -4.75 11.04 -19.84
C ASN A 68 -6.18 10.95 -20.39
N ALA A 69 -6.47 11.64 -21.49
CA ALA A 69 -7.73 11.51 -22.21
C ALA A 69 -7.81 10.15 -22.94
N GLY A 70 -8.05 9.07 -22.19
CA GLY A 70 -8.25 7.73 -22.75
C GLY A 70 -8.37 6.59 -21.73
N ASN A 71 -7.79 6.71 -20.54
CA ASN A 71 -7.91 5.70 -19.48
C ASN A 71 -8.37 6.38 -18.19
N GLY A 72 -9.63 6.15 -17.83
CA GLY A 72 -10.32 6.79 -16.71
C GLY A 72 -9.53 6.72 -15.41
N LEU A 73 -9.50 7.87 -14.72
CA LEU A 73 -9.08 8.12 -13.33
C LEU A 73 -8.65 6.86 -12.54
N ALA A 74 -7.49 6.31 -12.87
CA ALA A 74 -6.93 5.14 -12.20
C ALA A 74 -6.35 5.61 -10.87
N GLY A 75 -6.64 4.89 -9.79
CA GLY A 75 -6.16 5.23 -8.45
C GLY A 75 -4.63 5.31 -8.35
N ALA A 76 -4.15 5.60 -7.15
CA ALA A 76 -2.73 5.60 -6.82
C ALA A 76 -2.48 4.71 -5.61
N GLY A 77 -1.47 3.85 -5.69
CA GLY A 77 -1.04 2.97 -4.63
C GLY A 77 0.18 3.50 -3.89
N GLU A 78 0.29 3.17 -2.62
CA GLU A 78 1.48 3.33 -1.80
C GLU A 78 1.86 1.94 -1.28
N LEU A 79 2.98 1.42 -1.79
CA LEU A 79 3.55 0.16 -1.33
C LEU A 79 4.62 0.46 -0.28
N TRP A 80 4.39 0.00 0.95
CA TRP A 80 5.34 0.05 2.05
C TRP A 80 6.27 -1.15 1.98
N LEU A 81 7.58 -0.93 2.08
CA LEU A 81 8.60 -1.97 2.01
C LEU A 81 9.27 -2.16 3.36
N GLY A 82 9.56 -3.42 3.70
CA GLY A 82 10.27 -3.83 4.90
C GLY A 82 11.56 -4.59 4.61
N HIS A 83 12.37 -4.77 5.65
CA HIS A 83 13.60 -5.53 5.58
C HIS A 83 13.35 -7.00 5.96
N THR A 84 13.11 -7.85 4.95
CA THR A 84 12.79 -9.28 5.12
C THR A 84 11.52 -9.51 5.95
N PRO A 85 10.36 -8.99 5.51
CA PRO A 85 9.12 -9.16 6.24
C PRO A 85 8.65 -10.62 6.28
N GLY A 86 8.11 -11.03 7.43
CA GLY A 86 7.56 -12.37 7.67
C GLY A 86 6.30 -12.66 6.85
N VAL A 87 5.52 -13.66 7.22
CA VAL A 87 4.23 -13.94 6.55
C VAL A 87 3.14 -12.98 7.04
N MET A 88 2.14 -12.71 6.19
CA MET A 88 0.93 -11.99 6.60
C MET A 88 0.18 -12.77 7.69
N GLN A 89 -0.29 -12.05 8.71
CA GLN A 89 -1.02 -12.58 9.86
C GLN A 89 -2.31 -11.80 10.06
N GLU A 90 -3.22 -12.36 10.87
CA GLU A 90 -4.47 -11.72 11.27
C GLU A 90 -4.65 -11.83 12.78
N PHE A 91 -5.00 -10.73 13.43
CA PHE A 91 -5.35 -10.69 14.84
C PHE A 91 -6.44 -9.65 15.08
N GLU A 92 -7.55 -10.04 15.71
CA GLU A 92 -8.69 -9.16 16.02
C GLU A 92 -9.20 -8.34 14.81
N GLY A 93 -9.22 -8.95 13.62
CA GLY A 93 -9.66 -8.30 12.38
C GLY A 93 -8.65 -7.33 11.77
N ILE A 94 -7.44 -7.25 12.33
CA ILE A 94 -6.30 -6.53 11.75
C ILE A 94 -5.51 -7.53 10.91
N SER A 95 -5.43 -7.33 9.59
CA SER A 95 -4.43 -7.99 8.76
C SER A 95 -3.11 -7.22 8.89
N TYR A 96 -2.02 -7.90 9.23
CA TYR A 96 -0.73 -7.24 9.42
C TYR A 96 0.45 -8.07 8.92
N ARG A 97 1.57 -7.40 8.67
CA ARG A 97 2.84 -8.00 8.31
C ARG A 97 3.94 -7.18 8.96
N CYS A 98 5.00 -7.83 9.42
CA CYS A 98 6.09 -7.17 10.11
C CYS A 98 7.46 -7.74 9.73
N ASP A 99 8.48 -6.93 9.95
CA ASP A 99 9.89 -7.35 10.01
C ASP A 99 10.43 -7.17 11.43
N GLU A 100 11.76 -7.14 11.59
CA GLU A 100 12.42 -6.96 12.90
C GLU A 100 12.10 -5.62 13.58
N HIS A 101 11.75 -4.58 12.83
CA HIS A 101 11.66 -3.21 13.31
C HIS A 101 10.33 -2.53 13.03
N THR A 102 9.54 -3.07 12.12
CA THR A 102 8.36 -2.41 11.56
C THR A 102 7.20 -3.38 11.49
N LEU A 103 6.04 -2.93 11.96
CA LEU A 103 4.77 -3.59 11.74
C LEU A 103 3.88 -2.66 10.91
N PHE A 104 3.31 -3.21 9.83
CA PHE A 104 2.26 -2.57 9.07
C PHE A 104 0.97 -3.38 9.20
N GLY A 105 -0.12 -2.71 9.56
CA GLY A 105 -1.42 -3.35 9.78
C GLY A 105 -2.56 -2.55 9.14
N VAL A 106 -3.59 -3.27 8.73
CA VAL A 106 -4.82 -2.75 8.13
C VAL A 106 -6.01 -3.31 8.90
N LEU A 107 -6.88 -2.41 9.36
CA LEU A 107 -8.15 -2.74 10.00
C LEU A 107 -9.30 -2.17 9.17
N HIS A 108 -10.21 -3.04 8.74
CA HIS A 108 -11.45 -2.62 8.07
C HIS A 108 -12.59 -2.60 9.08
N LEU A 109 -13.00 -1.41 9.49
CA LEU A 109 -14.19 -1.24 10.33
C LEU A 109 -15.43 -1.15 9.44
N THR A 110 -16.31 -2.13 9.50
CA THR A 110 -17.63 -2.02 8.90
C THR A 110 -18.54 -1.24 9.84
N ASN A 111 -18.98 -0.06 9.41
CA ASN A 111 -19.97 0.69 10.18
C ASN A 111 -21.30 -0.06 10.05
N SER A 112 -21.68 -0.81 11.08
CA SER A 112 -22.91 -1.63 11.10
C SER A 112 -24.20 -0.79 11.22
N ALA A 113 -24.12 0.53 11.10
CA ALA A 113 -25.17 1.50 11.38
C ALA A 113 -26.23 1.66 10.27
N THR A 114 -26.52 0.61 9.50
CA THR A 114 -27.61 0.61 8.50
C THR A 114 -28.73 -0.40 8.79
N ASN A 115 -28.78 -0.99 10.00
CA ASN A 115 -29.89 -1.84 10.46
C ASN A 115 -30.58 -1.27 11.71
N LEU A 116 -31.03 -0.01 11.65
CA LEU A 116 -32.04 0.56 12.57
C LEU A 116 -33.10 1.31 11.78
#